data_AF-A0A6N8DPI9-F1
#
_entry.id   AF-A0A6N8DPI9-F1
#
_cell.length_a   1.000
_cell.length_b   1.000
_cell.length_c   1.000
_cell.angle_alpha   90.00
_cell.angle_beta   90.00
_cell.angle_gamma   90.00
#
_symmetry.space_group_name_H-M   'P 1'
#
loop_
_entity.id
_entity.type
_entity.pdbx_description
1 polymer ?
#
loop_
_entity_poly.entity_id
_entity_poly.type
_entity_poly.pdbx_seq_one_letter_code
_entity_poly.pdbx_strand_id
1 'polypeptide(L)'
;MVARVLTTVFALTALCAPALAHPHVWVAAREEVLFDAQGRVEAVRHIWTFDEMYSAFAVQGLGKDGKPPTREEMAPLAKINVESLAAFQYFTAVKTGPTYQEFGEPKDYSLEADANKIVTLRFTLPLKTPISAHKPVTVMVYDPTYFVSIELEKKDPVILKSAPSGCSMTTIKPDPLSASDQSKMTESYLSGLAPGQDFGVKLAPRTLVACP
;
A
#
# COMPACT_ATOMS: atom_id res chain seq x y z
N MET A 1 60.31 -15.73 -29.43
CA MET A 1 59.42 -16.76 -28.84
C MET A 1 58.55 -16.05 -27.82
N VAL A 2 57.44 -15.41 -28.20
CA VAL A 2 56.11 -16.02 -28.42
C VAL A 2 55.79 -17.08 -27.38
N ALA A 3 54.97 -16.75 -26.39
CA ALA A 3 53.81 -17.52 -25.94
C ALA A 3 53.45 -17.20 -24.47
N ARG A 4 52.20 -16.73 -24.30
CA ARG A 4 51.28 -16.84 -23.14
C ARG A 4 50.62 -15.52 -22.75
N VAL A 5 50.00 -14.88 -23.74
CA VAL A 5 48.82 -14.04 -23.49
C VAL A 5 47.62 -14.93 -23.76
N LEU A 6 47.19 -15.69 -22.76
CA LEU A 6 45.93 -16.39 -22.83
C LEU A 6 45.34 -16.49 -21.43
N THR A 7 44.07 -16.09 -21.35
CA THR A 7 43.07 -16.55 -20.37
C THR A 7 42.93 -15.76 -19.05
N THR A 8 42.63 -14.46 -19.11
CA THR A 8 41.93 -13.79 -18.00
C THR A 8 40.96 -12.68 -18.45
N VAL A 9 40.13 -12.94 -19.47
CA VAL A 9 39.04 -12.00 -19.86
C VAL A 9 37.68 -12.71 -19.88
N PHE A 10 37.52 -13.82 -19.14
CA PHE A 10 36.30 -14.64 -19.23
C PHE A 10 35.71 -15.05 -17.87
N ALA A 11 35.65 -14.12 -16.91
CA ALA A 11 34.99 -14.39 -15.63
C ALA A 11 34.32 -13.15 -14.99
N LEU A 12 33.85 -12.19 -15.77
CA LEU A 12 33.04 -11.07 -15.26
C LEU A 12 31.60 -11.04 -15.81
N THR A 13 31.13 -12.12 -16.43
CA THR A 13 29.77 -12.22 -16.99
C THR A 13 28.81 -13.05 -16.13
N ALA A 14 29.27 -13.60 -15.01
CA ALA A 14 28.50 -14.58 -14.23
C ALA A 14 28.20 -14.08 -12.82
N LEU A 15 27.35 -13.04 -12.70
CA LEU A 15 26.57 -12.72 -11.48
C LEU A 15 25.51 -11.62 -11.71
N CYS A 16 25.03 -11.41 -12.94
CA CYS A 16 23.76 -10.70 -13.13
C CYS A 16 22.62 -11.63 -12.72
N ALA A 17 22.48 -11.87 -11.41
CA ALA A 17 21.19 -12.25 -10.88
C ALA A 17 20.20 -11.16 -11.32
N PRO A 18 19.01 -11.51 -11.83
CA PRO A 18 17.98 -10.52 -12.05
C PRO A 18 17.78 -9.79 -10.72
N ALA A 19 18.15 -8.52 -10.66
CA ALA A 19 17.76 -7.69 -9.54
C ALA A 19 16.23 -7.71 -9.54
N LEU A 20 15.63 -8.21 -8.46
CA LEU A 20 14.21 -8.07 -8.19
C LEU A 20 13.95 -6.57 -7.97
N ALA A 21 13.85 -5.83 -9.07
CA ALA A 21 13.80 -4.38 -9.08
C ALA A 21 12.43 -3.81 -8.71
N HIS A 22 11.52 -4.62 -8.14
CA HIS A 22 10.28 -4.13 -7.55
C HIS A 22 9.89 -4.97 -6.33
N PRO A 23 9.28 -4.34 -5.31
CA PRO A 23 8.71 -2.98 -5.33
C PRO A 23 9.75 -1.88 -5.03
N HIS A 24 9.47 -0.66 -5.53
CA HIS A 24 10.32 0.52 -5.30
C HIS A 24 10.04 1.18 -3.95
N VAL A 25 8.87 0.92 -3.40
CA VAL A 25 8.42 1.39 -2.09
C VAL A 25 7.64 0.26 -1.43
N TRP A 26 8.00 -0.06 -0.20
CA TRP A 26 7.23 -0.93 0.68
C TRP A 26 6.44 -0.10 1.68
N VAL A 27 5.18 -0.48 1.86
CA VAL A 27 4.27 0.10 2.83
C VAL A 27 3.73 -1.00 3.73
N ALA A 28 3.95 -0.87 5.03
CA ALA A 28 3.24 -1.62 6.05
C ALA A 28 1.94 -0.87 6.40
N ALA A 29 0.82 -1.40 5.91
CA ALA A 29 -0.50 -0.79 6.03
C ALA A 29 -1.27 -1.33 7.24
N ARG A 30 -1.82 -0.42 8.05
CA ARG A 30 -2.91 -0.70 8.99
C ARG A 30 -4.14 0.08 8.57
N GLU A 31 -5.29 -0.55 8.76
CA GLU A 31 -6.58 0.00 8.37
C GLU A 31 -7.55 0.02 9.55
N GLU A 32 -8.29 1.11 9.70
CA GLU A 32 -9.43 1.17 10.61
C GLU A 32 -10.71 1.34 9.80
N VAL A 33 -11.62 0.37 9.87
CA VAL A 33 -12.95 0.51 9.27
C VAL A 33 -13.83 1.27 10.27
N LEU A 34 -14.23 2.49 9.89
CA LEU A 34 -14.96 3.40 10.77
C LEU A 34 -16.47 3.26 10.55
N PHE A 35 -17.20 3.18 11.65
CA PHE A 35 -18.66 3.13 11.67
C PHE A 35 -19.25 4.44 12.20
N ASP A 36 -20.31 4.91 11.54
CA ASP A 36 -21.11 6.05 12.00
C ASP A 36 -22.00 5.68 13.19
N ALA A 37 -22.68 6.68 13.76
CA ALA A 37 -23.59 6.48 14.89
C ALA A 37 -24.83 5.62 14.55
N GLN A 38 -25.09 5.34 13.26
CA GLN A 38 -26.15 4.44 12.81
C GLN A 38 -25.64 3.01 12.56
N GLY A 39 -24.36 2.73 12.82
CA GLY A 39 -23.77 1.41 12.61
C GLY A 39 -23.48 1.10 11.15
N ARG A 40 -23.37 2.12 10.28
CA ARG A 40 -22.96 1.97 8.88
C ARG A 40 -21.47 2.24 8.75
N VAL A 41 -20.80 1.53 7.85
CA VAL A 41 -19.41 1.84 7.48
C VAL A 41 -19.40 3.20 6.77
N GLU A 42 -18.66 4.17 7.30
CA GLU A 42 -18.59 5.53 6.76
C GLU A 42 -17.24 5.89 6.16
N ALA A 43 -16.15 5.22 6.57
CA ALA A 43 -14.81 5.54 6.13
C ALA A 43 -13.83 4.39 6.37
N VAL A 44 -12.68 4.47 5.70
CA VAL A 44 -11.47 3.70 6.02
C VAL A 44 -10.40 4.68 6.47
N ARG A 45 -9.81 4.47 7.64
CA ARG A 45 -8.63 5.23 8.07
C ARG A 45 -7.37 4.41 7.82
N HIS A 46 -6.50 4.97 7.01
CA HIS A 46 -5.21 4.40 6.66
C HIS A 46 -4.13 4.88 7.61
N ILE A 47 -3.26 3.97 8.04
CA ILE A 47 -2.02 4.23 8.75
C ILE A 47 -0.91 3.46 8.03
N TRP A 48 -0.14 4.16 7.21
CA TRP A 48 0.85 3.58 6.31
C TRP A 48 2.25 3.95 6.75
N THR A 49 3.02 2.96 7.18
CA THR A 49 4.43 3.12 7.52
C THR A 49 5.29 2.71 6.34
N PHE A 50 6.15 3.61 5.88
CA PHE A 50 7.00 3.39 4.71
C PHE A 50 8.33 2.75 5.10
N ASP A 51 9.01 2.15 4.13
CA ASP A 51 10.37 1.64 4.32
C ASP A 51 11.42 2.75 4.58
N GLU A 52 12.63 2.30 4.92
CA GLU A 52 13.77 3.18 5.21
C GLU A 52 14.17 4.07 4.03
N MET A 53 14.13 3.54 2.80
CA MET A 53 14.61 4.24 1.61
C MET A 53 13.68 5.38 1.22
N TYR A 54 12.37 5.11 1.14
CA TYR A 54 11.36 6.13 0.91
C TYR A 54 11.38 7.15 2.05
N SER A 55 11.46 6.71 3.30
CA SER A 55 11.48 7.60 4.45
C SER A 55 12.68 8.56 4.43
N ALA A 56 13.87 8.05 4.11
CA ALA A 56 15.08 8.87 3.97
C ALA A 56 14.95 9.92 2.85
N PHE A 57 14.33 9.56 1.73
CA PHE A 57 14.04 10.50 0.64
C PHE A 57 12.99 11.54 1.05
N ALA A 58 11.89 11.10 1.66
CA ALA A 58 10.77 11.96 2.06
C ALA A 58 11.17 13.05 3.07
N VAL A 59 12.11 12.74 3.97
CA VAL A 59 12.60 13.69 4.99
C VAL A 59 13.86 14.45 4.56
N GLN A 60 14.28 14.33 3.31
CA GLN A 60 15.50 14.98 2.81
C GLN A 60 15.38 16.50 2.92
N GLY A 61 16.36 17.13 3.58
CA GLY A 61 16.37 18.58 3.79
C GLY A 61 15.39 19.08 4.86
N LEU A 62 14.71 18.18 5.57
CA LEU A 62 13.84 18.49 6.70
C LEU A 62 14.48 18.07 8.03
N GLY A 63 13.96 18.64 9.13
CA GLY A 63 14.51 18.44 10.47
C GLY A 63 15.76 19.28 10.73
N LYS A 64 16.11 19.44 12.01
CA LYS A 64 17.22 20.28 12.47
C LYS A 64 18.10 19.53 13.45
N ASP A 65 19.40 19.81 13.40
CA ASP A 65 20.39 19.26 14.34
C ASP A 65 20.35 17.73 14.45
N GLY A 66 20.14 17.05 13.32
CA GLY A 66 20.05 15.59 13.24
C GLY A 66 18.72 14.98 13.74
N LYS A 67 17.81 15.78 14.28
CA LYS A 67 16.49 15.33 14.77
C LYS A 67 15.51 15.07 13.61
N PRO A 68 14.51 14.20 13.79
CA PRO A 68 13.41 14.05 12.85
C PRO A 68 12.66 15.37 12.63
N PRO A 69 12.06 15.57 11.43
CA PRO A 69 11.23 16.74 11.16
C PRO A 69 9.99 16.77 12.06
N THR A 70 9.58 17.99 12.42
CA THR A 70 8.35 18.25 13.16
C THR A 70 7.13 18.01 12.27
N ARG A 71 5.95 17.83 12.91
CA ARG A 71 4.69 17.65 12.18
C ARG A 71 4.36 18.86 11.30
N GLU A 72 4.72 20.05 11.74
CA GLU A 72 4.56 21.30 11.01
C GLU A 72 5.44 21.33 9.74
N GLU A 73 6.70 20.89 9.85
CA GLU A 73 7.60 20.76 8.68
C GLU A 73 7.10 19.71 7.67
N MET A 74 6.42 18.67 8.15
CA MET A 74 5.88 17.59 7.33
C MET A 74 4.49 17.88 6.72
N ALA A 75 3.77 18.90 7.21
CA ALA A 75 2.39 19.18 6.80
C ALA A 75 2.23 19.45 5.28
N PRO A 76 3.12 20.20 4.60
CA PRO A 76 3.04 20.38 3.16
C PRO A 76 3.18 19.05 2.40
N LEU A 77 4.07 18.18 2.84
CA LEU A 77 4.29 16.86 2.24
C LEU A 77 3.10 15.92 2.49
N ALA A 78 2.50 15.96 3.68
CA ALA A 78 1.28 15.23 3.99
C ALA A 78 0.15 15.56 3.01
N LYS A 79 -0.07 16.86 2.75
CA LYS A 79 -1.08 17.34 1.80
C LYS A 79 -0.80 16.84 0.38
N ILE A 80 0.43 17.04 -0.11
CA ILE A 80 0.81 16.62 -1.48
C ILE A 80 0.65 15.10 -1.64
N ASN A 81 1.11 14.31 -0.67
CA ASN A 81 0.99 12.86 -0.72
C ASN A 81 -0.49 12.44 -0.83
N VAL A 82 -1.33 12.91 0.07
CA VAL A 82 -2.75 12.51 0.11
C VAL A 82 -3.53 12.97 -1.13
N GLU A 83 -3.27 14.18 -1.64
CA GLU A 83 -3.88 14.67 -2.88
C GLU A 83 -3.44 13.87 -4.10
N SER A 84 -2.15 13.48 -4.15
CA SER A 84 -1.60 12.69 -5.27
C SER A 84 -2.18 11.27 -5.33
N LEU A 85 -2.59 10.72 -4.19
CA LEU A 85 -3.21 9.39 -4.10
C LEU A 85 -4.56 9.30 -4.84
N ALA A 86 -5.25 10.43 -5.07
CA ALA A 86 -6.52 10.44 -5.81
C ALA A 86 -6.39 9.86 -7.24
N ALA A 87 -5.25 10.10 -7.90
CA ALA A 87 -4.95 9.56 -9.23
C ALA A 87 -4.92 8.02 -9.28
N PHE A 88 -4.76 7.38 -8.11
CA PHE A 88 -4.68 5.93 -7.95
C PHE A 88 -5.83 5.38 -7.10
N GLN A 89 -6.93 6.12 -6.96
CA GLN A 89 -8.07 5.74 -6.11
C GLN A 89 -7.65 5.42 -4.67
N TYR A 90 -6.66 6.14 -4.16
CA TYR A 90 -6.09 5.93 -2.82
C TYR A 90 -5.58 4.52 -2.57
N PHE A 91 -5.26 3.78 -3.64
CA PHE A 91 -4.92 2.36 -3.59
C PHE A 91 -5.95 1.52 -2.84
N THR A 92 -7.21 1.97 -2.80
CA THR A 92 -8.23 1.41 -1.91
C THR A 92 -9.50 1.13 -2.70
N ALA A 93 -10.10 -0.02 -2.43
CA ALA A 93 -11.39 -0.39 -2.98
C ALA A 93 -12.29 -0.93 -1.87
N VAL A 94 -13.49 -0.37 -1.76
CA VAL A 94 -14.56 -0.86 -0.88
C VAL A 94 -15.70 -1.38 -1.74
N LYS A 95 -16.24 -2.56 -1.42
CA LYS A 95 -17.36 -3.18 -2.16
C LYS A 95 -18.43 -3.70 -1.22
N THR A 96 -19.67 -3.71 -1.73
CA THR A 96 -20.76 -4.55 -1.21
C THR A 96 -21.25 -5.43 -2.36
N GLY A 97 -21.00 -6.74 -2.28
CA GLY A 97 -21.23 -7.64 -3.42
C GLY A 97 -20.41 -7.20 -4.66
N PRO A 98 -21.03 -7.03 -5.84
CA PRO A 98 -20.33 -6.59 -7.05
C PRO A 98 -20.09 -5.06 -7.12
N THR A 99 -20.74 -4.27 -6.24
CA THR A 99 -20.76 -2.82 -6.35
C THR A 99 -19.61 -2.17 -5.60
N TYR A 100 -18.74 -1.48 -6.32
CA TYR A 100 -17.72 -0.60 -5.73
C TYR A 100 -18.36 0.66 -5.13
N GLN A 101 -17.81 1.11 -4.02
CA GLN A 101 -18.25 2.31 -3.32
C GLN A 101 -17.34 3.48 -3.69
N GLU A 102 -17.93 4.65 -3.86
CA GLU A 102 -17.18 5.87 -4.15
C GLU A 102 -16.68 6.53 -2.87
N PHE A 103 -15.48 7.11 -2.93
CA PHE A 103 -14.89 7.87 -1.85
C PHE A 103 -15.14 9.38 -2.01
N GLY A 104 -15.26 10.08 -0.89
CA GLY A 104 -15.15 11.52 -0.83
C GLY A 104 -13.68 11.96 -0.74
N GLU A 105 -13.48 13.25 -0.52
CA GLU A 105 -12.14 13.80 -0.30
C GLU A 105 -11.55 13.29 1.04
N PRO A 106 -10.27 12.94 1.07
CA PRO A 106 -9.60 12.50 2.28
C PRO A 106 -9.50 13.64 3.30
N LYS A 107 -9.62 13.29 4.57
CA LYS A 107 -9.59 14.21 5.71
C LYS A 107 -8.69 13.68 6.82
N ASP A 108 -8.46 14.50 7.84
CA ASP A 108 -7.73 14.12 9.06
C ASP A 108 -6.35 13.51 8.76
N TYR A 109 -5.63 14.09 7.79
CA TYR A 109 -4.36 13.55 7.34
C TYR A 109 -3.14 14.16 8.02
N SER A 110 -2.08 13.38 8.10
CA SER A 110 -0.80 13.78 8.68
C SER A 110 0.33 12.89 8.23
N LEU A 111 1.53 13.45 8.19
CA LEU A 111 2.75 12.72 7.95
C LEU A 111 3.69 12.98 9.12
N GLU A 112 4.22 11.91 9.71
CA GLU A 112 5.09 11.99 10.88
C GLU A 112 6.32 11.12 10.66
N ALA A 113 7.46 11.58 11.16
CA ALA A 113 8.69 10.80 11.19
C ALA A 113 8.98 10.38 12.64
N ASP A 114 9.29 9.10 12.86
CA ASP A 114 9.68 8.62 14.19
C ASP A 114 11.14 8.99 14.53
N ALA A 115 11.64 8.51 15.68
CA ALA A 115 13.02 8.76 16.11
C ALA A 115 14.08 8.23 15.12
N ASN A 116 13.74 7.19 14.34
CA ASN A 116 14.58 6.59 13.30
C ASN A 116 14.31 7.23 11.93
N LYS A 117 13.50 8.29 11.88
CA LYS A 117 13.04 8.99 10.67
C LYS A 117 12.17 8.14 9.76
N ILE A 118 11.59 7.05 10.26
CA ILE A 118 10.61 6.26 9.50
C ILE A 118 9.33 7.05 9.40
N VAL A 119 8.86 7.21 8.17
CA VAL A 119 7.70 8.04 7.87
C VAL A 119 6.42 7.22 7.97
N THR A 120 5.42 7.77 8.65
CA THR A 120 4.06 7.22 8.70
C THR A 120 3.05 8.24 8.20
N LEU A 121 2.34 7.91 7.13
CA LEU A 121 1.19 8.66 6.64
C LEU A 121 -0.08 8.15 7.32
N ARG A 122 -0.91 9.08 7.81
CA ARG A 122 -2.26 8.79 8.28
C ARG A 122 -3.24 9.63 7.50
N PHE A 123 -4.37 9.06 7.11
CA PHE A 123 -5.48 9.80 6.51
C PHE A 123 -6.78 9.02 6.67
N THR A 124 -7.90 9.74 6.73
CA THR A 124 -9.24 9.14 6.74
C THR A 124 -9.87 9.34 5.37
N LEU A 125 -10.25 8.23 4.73
CA LEU A 125 -10.89 8.20 3.43
C LEU A 125 -12.39 7.91 3.61
N PRO A 126 -13.26 8.94 3.55
CA PRO A 126 -14.69 8.75 3.72
C PRO A 126 -15.32 8.11 2.48
N LEU A 127 -16.33 7.28 2.68
CA LEU A 127 -17.26 6.92 1.62
C LEU A 127 -18.17 8.11 1.32
N LYS A 128 -18.51 8.36 0.05
CA LYS A 128 -19.49 9.40 -0.31
C LYS A 128 -20.85 9.14 0.35
N THR A 129 -21.22 7.87 0.44
CA THR A 129 -22.45 7.40 1.09
C THR A 129 -22.10 6.28 2.06
N PRO A 130 -22.36 6.44 3.37
CA PRO A 130 -22.17 5.36 4.33
C PRO A 130 -23.03 4.13 3.99
N ILE A 131 -22.47 2.94 4.17
CA ILE A 131 -23.06 1.67 3.74
C ILE A 131 -23.36 0.74 4.91
N SER A 132 -24.44 -0.02 4.80
CA SER A 132 -24.74 -1.06 5.79
C SER A 132 -23.80 -2.26 5.61
N ALA A 133 -23.37 -2.83 6.74
CA ALA A 133 -22.60 -4.07 6.79
C ALA A 133 -23.45 -5.33 7.10
N HIS A 134 -24.79 -5.28 6.97
CA HIS A 134 -25.63 -6.49 7.05
C HIS A 134 -25.29 -7.51 5.95
N LYS A 135 -24.83 -7.00 4.79
CA LYS A 135 -24.13 -7.79 3.79
C LYS A 135 -22.63 -7.58 3.95
N PRO A 136 -21.79 -8.59 3.66
CA PRO A 136 -20.35 -8.44 3.75
C PRO A 136 -19.85 -7.25 2.91
N VAL A 137 -19.13 -6.36 3.57
CA VAL A 137 -18.34 -5.28 2.97
C VAL A 137 -16.93 -5.79 2.77
N THR A 138 -16.40 -5.66 1.55
CA THR A 138 -15.02 -6.04 1.24
C THR A 138 -14.17 -4.78 1.13
N VAL A 139 -13.10 -4.71 1.91
CA VAL A 139 -12.06 -3.68 1.85
C VAL A 139 -10.79 -4.30 1.28
N MET A 140 -10.19 -3.66 0.28
CA MET A 140 -8.92 -4.05 -0.33
C MET A 140 -8.02 -2.83 -0.42
N VAL A 141 -6.74 -3.02 -0.10
CA VAL A 141 -5.71 -2.00 -0.29
C VAL A 141 -4.60 -2.60 -1.14
N TYR A 142 -4.36 -2.03 -2.32
CA TYR A 142 -3.41 -2.55 -3.31
C TYR A 142 -3.05 -1.50 -4.37
N ASP A 143 -1.85 -1.63 -4.93
CA ASP A 143 -1.44 -0.85 -6.09
C ASP A 143 -1.84 -1.56 -7.40
N PRO A 144 -2.73 -0.98 -8.23
CA PRO A 144 -3.09 -1.57 -9.53
C PRO A 144 -1.92 -1.64 -10.50
N THR A 145 -0.89 -0.81 -10.32
CA THR A 145 0.30 -0.71 -11.19
C THR A 145 1.45 -1.60 -10.74
N TYR A 146 1.38 -2.20 -9.54
CA TYR A 146 2.43 -3.04 -8.96
C TYR A 146 3.77 -2.30 -8.69
N PHE A 147 3.74 -0.97 -8.56
CA PHE A 147 4.93 -0.16 -8.27
C PHE A 147 5.27 -0.14 -6.78
N VAL A 148 4.23 0.05 -5.95
CA VAL A 148 4.26 0.06 -4.48
C VAL A 148 3.78 -1.29 -3.96
N SER A 149 4.57 -1.96 -3.11
CA SER A 149 4.06 -3.11 -2.37
C SER A 149 3.40 -2.62 -1.09
N ILE A 150 2.08 -2.71 -1.08
CA ILE A 150 1.27 -2.42 0.10
C ILE A 150 0.94 -3.75 0.76
N GLU A 151 1.56 -4.00 1.90
CA GLU A 151 1.32 -5.20 2.69
C GLU A 151 0.61 -4.84 3.98
N LEU A 152 -0.44 -5.60 4.31
CA LEU A 152 -1.08 -5.46 5.60
C LEU A 152 -0.12 -5.86 6.73
N GLU A 153 -0.11 -5.08 7.79
CA GLU A 153 0.79 -5.28 8.93
C GLU A 153 0.56 -6.64 9.62
N LYS A 154 1.61 -7.23 10.17
CA LYS A 154 1.55 -8.57 10.76
C LYS A 154 0.63 -8.62 11.98
N LYS A 155 0.59 -7.54 12.76
CA LYS A 155 -0.21 -7.44 13.98
C LYS A 155 -1.30 -6.39 13.82
N ASP A 156 -2.54 -6.82 14.11
CA ASP A 156 -3.76 -6.02 14.05
C ASP A 156 -3.84 -5.18 12.75
N PRO A 157 -3.71 -5.83 11.56
CA PRO A 157 -3.66 -5.11 10.28
C PRO A 157 -4.93 -4.32 9.98
N VAL A 158 -6.07 -4.83 10.43
CA VAL A 158 -7.34 -4.15 10.30
C VAL A 158 -8.07 -4.22 11.64
N ILE A 159 -8.69 -3.11 12.05
CA ILE A 159 -9.57 -3.06 13.21
C ILE A 159 -10.88 -2.37 12.86
N LEU A 160 -11.94 -2.71 13.60
CA LEU A 160 -13.23 -2.04 13.48
C LEU A 160 -13.36 -0.97 14.58
N LYS A 161 -13.69 0.27 14.20
CA LYS A 161 -13.90 1.38 15.14
C LYS A 161 -15.37 1.74 15.22
N SER A 162 -15.89 1.81 16.45
CA SER A 162 -17.30 2.13 16.73
C SER A 162 -18.31 1.18 16.08
N ALA A 163 -17.88 -0.04 15.75
CA ALA A 163 -18.75 -1.03 15.12
C ALA A 163 -19.85 -1.50 16.07
N PRO A 164 -21.06 -1.77 15.56
CA PRO A 164 -22.13 -2.42 16.33
C PRO A 164 -21.68 -3.72 17.02
N SER A 165 -22.32 -4.02 18.15
CA SER A 165 -22.11 -5.30 18.84
C SER A 165 -22.46 -6.47 17.91
N GLY A 166 -21.57 -7.46 17.82
CA GLY A 166 -21.76 -8.64 16.97
C GLY A 166 -21.18 -8.52 15.57
N CYS A 167 -20.60 -7.37 15.20
CA CYS A 167 -19.80 -7.28 13.97
C CYS A 167 -18.60 -8.22 14.02
N SER A 168 -18.26 -8.77 12.86
CA SER A 168 -17.14 -9.67 12.65
C SER A 168 -16.31 -9.23 11.45
N MET A 169 -15.04 -9.60 11.46
CA MET A 169 -14.10 -9.27 10.40
C MET A 169 -13.13 -10.42 10.17
N THR A 170 -12.81 -10.69 8.90
CA THR A 170 -11.76 -11.63 8.50
C THR A 170 -10.95 -11.05 7.35
N THR A 171 -9.64 -11.29 7.33
CA THR A 171 -8.77 -10.90 6.23
C THR A 171 -8.29 -12.15 5.51
N ILE A 172 -8.62 -12.24 4.23
CA ILE A 172 -8.28 -13.35 3.35
C ILE A 172 -7.07 -12.92 2.51
N LYS A 173 -6.00 -13.72 2.56
CA LYS A 173 -4.83 -13.51 1.69
C LYS A 173 -5.17 -13.86 0.24
N PRO A 174 -4.54 -13.21 -0.74
CA PRO A 174 -4.68 -13.59 -2.14
C PRO A 174 -4.20 -15.04 -2.36
N ASP A 175 -4.79 -15.71 -3.35
CA ASP A 175 -4.28 -17.00 -3.80
C ASP A 175 -2.89 -16.84 -4.44
N PRO A 176 -2.04 -17.87 -4.39
CA PRO A 176 -0.80 -17.88 -5.14
C PRO A 176 -1.05 -17.63 -6.63
N LEU A 177 -0.16 -16.86 -7.25
CA LEU A 177 -0.24 -16.58 -8.68
C LEU A 177 -0.16 -17.87 -9.50
N SER A 178 -1.04 -17.99 -10.49
CA SER A 178 -1.01 -19.09 -11.47
C SER A 178 0.27 -19.03 -12.31
N ALA A 179 0.64 -20.15 -12.97
CA ALA A 179 1.77 -20.15 -13.91
C ALA A 179 1.63 -19.09 -15.00
N SER A 180 0.41 -18.86 -15.51
CA SER A 180 0.14 -17.78 -16.47
C SER A 180 0.34 -16.38 -15.89
N ASP A 181 0.01 -16.17 -14.63
CA ASP A 181 0.23 -14.89 -13.97
C ASP A 181 1.73 -14.64 -13.73
N GLN A 182 2.49 -15.69 -13.41
CA GLN A 182 3.95 -15.62 -13.28
C GLN A 182 4.63 -15.31 -14.62
N SER A 183 4.11 -15.84 -15.74
CA SER A 183 4.60 -15.48 -17.07
C SER A 183 4.36 -13.99 -17.37
N LYS A 184 3.19 -13.44 -17.03
CA LYS A 184 2.91 -12.00 -17.17
C LYS A 184 3.84 -11.13 -16.34
N MET A 185 4.20 -11.57 -15.12
CA MET A 185 5.20 -10.87 -14.32
C MET A 185 6.59 -10.90 -14.96
N THR A 186 6.97 -12.03 -15.55
CA THR A 186 8.24 -12.14 -16.28
C THR A 186 8.27 -11.19 -17.49
N GLU A 187 7.17 -11.10 -18.24
CA GLU A 187 7.05 -10.19 -19.38
C GLU A 187 7.07 -8.72 -18.93
N SER A 188 6.37 -8.39 -17.85
CA SER A 188 6.41 -7.07 -17.22
C SER A 188 7.83 -6.67 -16.84
N TYR A 189 8.59 -7.60 -16.24
CA TYR A 189 10.01 -7.40 -15.93
C TYR A 189 10.85 -7.13 -17.18
N LEU A 190 10.69 -7.93 -18.24
CA LEU A 190 11.48 -7.78 -19.47
C LEU A 190 11.15 -6.51 -20.26
N SER A 191 9.89 -6.08 -20.23
CA SER A 191 9.40 -4.92 -20.98
C SER A 191 9.46 -3.61 -20.21
N GLY A 192 9.53 -3.65 -18.87
CA GLY A 192 9.35 -2.49 -18.00
C GLY A 192 7.91 -1.96 -17.95
N LEU A 193 6.94 -2.72 -18.48
CA LEU A 193 5.53 -2.34 -18.51
C LEU A 193 4.76 -3.05 -17.39
N ALA A 194 3.70 -2.43 -16.85
CA ALA A 194 2.86 -3.06 -15.84
C ALA A 194 2.16 -4.33 -16.39
N PRO A 195 1.92 -5.37 -15.56
CA PRO A 195 1.37 -6.67 -15.99
C PRO A 195 -0.12 -6.64 -16.40
N GLY A 196 -0.72 -5.44 -16.49
CA GLY A 196 -2.11 -5.18 -16.87
C GLY A 196 -2.94 -4.54 -15.73
N GLN A 197 -4.03 -3.87 -16.10
CA GLN A 197 -4.84 -3.03 -15.20
C GLN A 197 -5.48 -3.79 -14.01
N ASP A 198 -5.80 -5.08 -14.18
CA ASP A 198 -6.47 -5.87 -13.14
C ASP A 198 -5.52 -6.81 -12.38
N PHE A 199 -4.22 -6.75 -12.66
CA PHE A 199 -3.27 -7.68 -12.05
C PHE A 199 -3.12 -7.44 -10.54
N GLY A 200 -3.05 -6.17 -10.12
CA GLY A 200 -2.93 -5.80 -8.69
C GLY A 200 -4.06 -6.34 -7.81
N VAL A 201 -5.29 -6.43 -8.34
CA VAL A 201 -6.46 -7.00 -7.63
C VAL A 201 -6.24 -8.47 -7.25
N LYS A 202 -5.48 -9.22 -8.05
CA LYS A 202 -5.19 -10.63 -7.76
C LYS A 202 -4.29 -10.80 -6.53
N LEU A 203 -3.47 -9.79 -6.26
CA LEU A 203 -2.51 -9.74 -5.16
C LEU A 203 -3.06 -9.04 -3.91
N ALA A 204 -4.24 -8.43 -4.01
CA ALA A 204 -4.84 -7.70 -2.91
C ALA A 204 -5.39 -8.66 -1.83
N PRO A 205 -4.96 -8.52 -0.56
CA PRO A 205 -5.70 -9.08 0.57
C PRO A 205 -7.13 -8.51 0.60
N ARG A 206 -8.09 -9.32 1.02
CA ARG A 206 -9.50 -8.95 1.12
C ARG A 206 -9.93 -9.00 2.57
N THR A 207 -10.24 -7.85 3.15
CA THR A 207 -10.85 -7.78 4.46
C THR A 207 -12.36 -7.74 4.33
N LEU A 208 -13.05 -8.77 4.81
CA LEU A 208 -14.50 -8.87 4.85
C LEU A 208 -14.99 -8.41 6.21
N VAL A 209 -15.96 -7.51 6.24
CA VAL A 209 -16.64 -7.01 7.43
C VAL A 209 -18.12 -7.31 7.31
N ALA A 210 -18.72 -7.93 8.32
CA ALA A 210 -20.15 -8.20 8.37
C ALA A 210 -20.70 -7.97 9.77
N CYS A 211 -21.88 -7.37 9.85
CA CYS A 211 -22.58 -7.03 11.07
C CYS A 211 -23.98 -7.65 11.09
N PRO A 212 -24.55 -7.95 12.28
CA PRO A 212 -25.91 -8.45 12.41
C PRO A 212 -26.93 -7.46 11.86
#